data_AF-A0A357YWR4-F1
#
_entry.id   AF-A0A357YWR4-F1
#
_cell.length_a   1.000
_cell.length_b   1.000
_cell.length_c   1.000
_cell.angle_alpha   90.00
_cell.angle_beta   90.00
_cell.angle_gamma   90.00
#
_symmetry.space_group_name_H-M   'P 1'
#
loop_
_entity.id
_entity.type
_entity.pdbx_description
1 polymer ?
#
loop_
_entity_poly.entity_id
_entity_poly.type
_entity_poly.pdbx_seq_one_letter_code
_entity_poly.pdbx_strand_id
1 'polypeptide(L)'
;LHIYDLNQDTPTFVETRVLPKPGGGDARWQNLARAIKDCHTILVSGVGQTPKKVLGTMGFTIHEVNGMIDLVLMAIKKGESLNHLIVRAQTACGECRGTGTGCM
;
A
#
# COMPACT_ATOMS: atom_id res chain seq x y z
N LEU A 1 2.62 -10.65 -2.64
CA LEU A 1 2.79 -9.28 -3.17
C LEU A 1 2.81 -9.37 -4.68
N HIS A 2 1.94 -8.66 -5.37
CA HIS A 2 1.90 -8.68 -6.84
C HIS A 2 2.85 -7.61 -7.39
N ILE A 3 3.67 -8.00 -8.36
CA ILE A 3 4.61 -7.12 -9.06
C ILE A 3 4.06 -6.85 -10.46
N TYR A 4 4.02 -5.57 -10.83
CA TYR A 4 3.55 -5.12 -12.13
C TYR A 4 4.64 -4.32 -12.84
N ASP A 5 4.78 -4.51 -14.15
CA ASP A 5 5.65 -3.73 -15.02
C ASP A 5 4.87 -2.60 -15.68
N LEU A 6 5.38 -1.38 -15.55
CA LEU A 6 4.79 -0.15 -16.10
C LEU A 6 5.53 0.37 -17.34
N ASN A 7 6.60 -0.28 -17.78
CA ASN A 7 7.40 0.16 -18.93
C ASN A 7 6.70 -0.09 -20.28
N GLN A 8 5.73 -1.00 -20.31
CA GLN A 8 4.97 -1.36 -21.50
C GLN A 8 3.75 -0.46 -21.69
N ASP A 9 3.15 -0.47 -22.89
CA ASP A 9 1.95 0.31 -23.21
C ASP A 9 0.78 0.06 -22.26
N THR A 10 0.65 -1.18 -21.81
CA THR A 10 -0.31 -1.61 -20.80
C THR A 10 0.43 -2.13 -19.56
N PRO A 11 0.00 -1.78 -18.34
CA PRO A 11 0.53 -2.39 -17.13
C PRO A 11 0.34 -3.90 -17.18
N THR A 12 1.41 -4.67 -16.99
CA THR A 12 1.36 -6.13 -17.04
C THR A 12 1.76 -6.72 -15.71
N PHE A 13 1.07 -7.78 -15.31
CA PHE A 13 1.44 -8.58 -14.15
C PHE A 13 2.70 -9.38 -14.47
N VAL A 14 3.72 -9.27 -13.62
CA VAL A 14 5.00 -9.98 -13.79
C VAL A 14 4.99 -11.26 -12.97
N GLU A 15 4.81 -11.13 -11.65
CA GLU A 15 4.91 -12.24 -10.73
C GLU A 15 4.30 -11.93 -9.35
N THR A 16 4.22 -12.97 -8.51
CA THR A 16 3.88 -12.85 -7.10
C THR A 16 5.08 -13.20 -6.23
N ARG A 17 5.48 -12.28 -5.35
CA ARG A 17 6.53 -12.51 -4.35
C ARG A 17 5.98 -12.80 -2.97
N VAL A 18 6.63 -13.74 -2.29
CA VAL A 18 6.38 -14.08 -0.89
C VAL A 18 6.93 -12.98 0.01
N LEU A 19 6.16 -12.62 1.03
CA LEU A 19 6.54 -11.59 1.99
C LEU A 19 7.01 -12.21 3.31
N PRO A 20 7.86 -11.50 4.08
CA PRO A 20 8.22 -11.93 5.41
C PRO A 20 6.98 -12.07 6.30
N LYS A 21 6.99 -13.12 7.13
CA LYS A 21 5.91 -13.40 8.09
C LYS A 21 5.66 -12.18 9.00
N PRO A 22 4.42 -11.98 9.49
CA PRO A 22 4.12 -10.94 10.47
C PRO A 22 5.00 -11.05 11.73
N GLY A 23 5.20 -9.92 12.42
CA GLY A 23 6.10 -9.82 13.57
C GLY A 23 7.50 -9.30 13.21
N GLY A 24 8.34 -9.02 14.20
CA GLY A 24 9.73 -8.59 13.98
C GLY A 24 9.95 -7.08 13.78
N GLY A 25 8.94 -6.23 14.06
CA GLY A 25 9.08 -4.77 14.10
C GLY A 25 9.68 -4.17 12.82
N ASP A 26 10.63 -3.25 12.99
CA ASP A 26 11.27 -2.54 11.88
C ASP A 26 12.08 -3.46 10.96
N ALA A 27 12.69 -4.52 11.52
CA ALA A 27 13.48 -5.47 10.74
C ALA A 27 12.65 -6.17 9.67
N ARG A 28 11.35 -6.39 9.91
CA ARG A 28 10.43 -6.92 8.90
C ARG A 28 10.30 -6.00 7.69
N TRP A 29 10.17 -4.70 7.92
CA TRP A 29 10.01 -3.72 6.84
C TRP A 29 11.30 -3.53 6.05
N GLN A 30 12.45 -3.60 6.73
CA GLN A 30 13.76 -3.61 6.06
C GLN A 30 13.96 -4.88 5.20
N ASN A 31 13.55 -6.05 5.70
CA ASN A 31 13.56 -7.30 4.93
C ASN A 31 12.62 -7.22 3.72
N LEU A 32 11.43 -6.65 3.90
CA LEU A 32 10.49 -6.40 2.81
C LEU A 32 11.14 -5.53 1.73
N ALA A 33 11.67 -4.37 2.10
CA ALA A 33 12.34 -3.45 1.19
C ALA A 33 13.48 -4.11 0.40
N ARG A 34 14.27 -4.98 1.03
CA ARG A 34 15.31 -5.76 0.34
C ARG A 34 14.74 -6.73 -0.70
N ALA A 35 13.59 -7.34 -0.42
CA ALA A 35 12.94 -8.30 -1.32
C ALA A 35 12.29 -7.65 -2.55
N ILE A 36 12.02 -6.35 -2.51
CA ILE A 36 11.39 -5.58 -3.59
C ILE A 36 12.23 -4.37 -4.02
N LYS A 37 13.55 -4.46 -3.86
CA LYS A 37 14.50 -3.37 -4.15
C LYS A 37 14.50 -2.88 -5.61
N ASP A 38 13.96 -3.68 -6.50
CA ASP A 38 13.75 -3.44 -7.93
C ASP A 38 12.41 -2.74 -8.23
N CYS A 39 11.54 -2.58 -7.24
CA CYS A 39 10.31 -1.80 -7.34
C CYS A 39 10.53 -0.37 -6.83
N HIS A 40 9.85 0.62 -7.42
CA HIS A 40 9.91 2.01 -6.97
C HIS A 40 8.69 2.44 -6.16
N THR A 41 7.51 1.95 -6.56
CA THR A 41 6.21 2.36 -6.02
C THR A 41 5.49 1.19 -5.38
N ILE A 42 4.94 1.40 -4.19
CA ILE A 42 4.17 0.42 -3.43
C ILE A 42 2.73 0.91 -3.32
N LEU A 43 1.79 0.05 -3.74
CA LEU A 43 0.35 0.29 -3.64
C LEU A 43 -0.24 -0.53 -2.50
N VAL A 44 -0.95 0.13 -1.61
CA VAL A 44 -1.57 -0.46 -0.43
C VAL A 44 -2.93 0.18 -0.18
N SER A 45 -3.85 -0.56 0.44
CA SER A 45 -5.13 0.00 0.91
C SER A 45 -4.97 0.83 2.18
N GLY A 46 -3.86 0.68 2.89
CA GLY A 46 -3.50 1.49 4.06
C GLY A 46 -2.12 1.12 4.59
N VAL A 47 -1.41 2.08 5.18
CA VAL A 47 -0.11 1.85 5.81
C VAL A 47 0.05 2.59 7.13
N GLY A 48 0.55 1.90 8.16
CA GLY A 48 0.88 2.53 9.44
C GLY A 48 2.08 3.49 9.34
N GLN A 49 2.22 4.39 10.32
CA GLN A 49 3.28 5.41 10.28
C GLN A 49 4.69 4.83 10.29
N THR A 50 4.93 3.76 11.06
CA THR A 50 6.22 3.07 11.13
C THR A 50 6.63 2.45 9.78
N PRO A 51 5.83 1.56 9.15
CA PRO A 51 6.17 1.04 7.82
C PRO A 51 6.33 2.14 6.78
N LYS A 52 5.50 3.19 6.82
CA LYS A 52 5.60 4.33 5.90
C LYS A 52 6.94 5.04 6.02
N LYS A 53 7.40 5.28 7.25
CA LYS A 53 8.71 5.89 7.52
C LYS A 53 9.86 4.99 7.06
N VAL A 54 9.87 3.71 7.45
CA VAL A 54 10.98 2.79 7.14
C VAL A 54 11.11 2.59 5.63
N LEU A 55 10.01 2.27 4.94
CA LEU A 55 10.04 2.07 3.49
C LEU A 55 10.35 3.38 2.74
N GLY A 56 9.80 4.51 3.20
CA GLY A 56 10.12 5.83 2.64
C GLY A 56 11.61 6.19 2.76
N THR A 57 12.24 5.91 3.91
CA THR A 57 13.69 6.11 4.09
C THR A 57 14.55 5.23 3.20
N MET A 58 13.99 4.12 2.69
CA MET A 58 14.65 3.21 1.78
C MET A 58 14.39 3.55 0.29
N GLY A 59 13.72 4.67 0.01
CA GLY A 59 13.51 5.18 -1.34
C GLY A 59 12.22 4.71 -2.03
N PHE A 60 11.30 4.07 -1.29
CA PHE A 60 10.02 3.64 -1.84
C PHE A 60 8.96 4.73 -1.74
N THR A 61 8.23 4.96 -2.83
CA THR A 61 7.03 5.80 -2.84
C THR A 61 5.81 4.94 -2.49
N ILE A 62 5.10 5.27 -1.41
CA ILE A 62 3.91 4.52 -1.00
C ILE A 62 2.66 5.32 -1.32
N HIS A 63 1.74 4.73 -2.06
CA HIS A 63 0.42 5.28 -2.31
C HIS A 63 -0.66 4.45 -1.63
N GLU A 64 -1.45 5.12 -0.80
CA GLU A 64 -2.65 4.56 -0.18
C GLU A 64 -3.83 4.75 -1.14
N VAL A 65 -4.22 3.67 -1.79
CA VAL A 65 -5.21 3.66 -2.89
C VAL A 65 -6.28 2.60 -2.62
N ASN A 66 -7.52 2.91 -2.97
CA ASN A 66 -8.63 1.97 -3.01
C ASN A 66 -9.25 1.98 -4.41
N GLY A 67 -9.61 0.81 -4.91
CA GLY A 67 -10.23 0.65 -6.22
C GLY A 67 -9.68 -0.52 -7.01
N MET A 68 -10.04 -0.57 -8.29
CA MET A 68 -9.57 -1.61 -9.21
C MET A 68 -8.10 -1.38 -9.57
N ILE A 69 -7.27 -2.42 -9.45
CA ILE A 69 -5.82 -2.31 -9.63
C ILE A 69 -5.46 -1.77 -11.03
N ASP A 70 -6.20 -2.17 -12.08
CA ASP A 70 -5.94 -1.72 -13.45
C ASP A 70 -6.12 -0.21 -13.60
N LEU A 71 -7.12 0.38 -12.94
CA LEU A 71 -7.35 1.83 -12.97
C LEU A 71 -6.21 2.58 -12.29
N VAL A 72 -5.76 2.08 -11.14
CA VAL A 72 -4.65 2.66 -10.39
C VAL A 72 -3.36 2.61 -11.21
N LEU A 73 -3.06 1.46 -11.82
CA LEU A 73 -1.85 1.28 -12.62
C LEU A 73 -1.85 2.18 -13.85
N MET A 74 -2.99 2.33 -14.52
CA MET A 74 -3.13 3.26 -15.65
C MET A 74 -2.94 4.72 -15.21
N ALA A 75 -3.51 5.12 -14.07
CA ALA A 75 -3.35 6.49 -13.55
C ALA A 75 -1.89 6.81 -13.21
N ILE A 76 -1.17 5.88 -12.56
CA ILE A 76 0.26 6.02 -12.26
C ILE A 76 1.07 6.16 -13.55
N LYS A 77 0.79 5.31 -14.54
CA LYS A 77 1.49 5.34 -15.81
C LYS A 77 1.30 6.67 -16.56
N LYS A 78 0.07 7.20 -16.57
CA LYS A 78 -0.24 8.48 -17.22
C LYS A 78 0.26 9.70 -16.45
N GLY A 79 0.76 9.52 -15.22
CA GLY A 79 1.09 10.62 -14.33
C GLY A 79 -0.14 11.42 -13.87
N GLU A 80 -1.33 10.81 -13.94
CA GLU A 80 -2.57 11.45 -13.50
C GLU A 80 -2.66 11.47 -11.98
N SER A 81 -3.31 12.50 -11.44
CA SER A 81 -3.47 12.63 -10.00
C SER A 81 -4.31 11.46 -9.45
N LEU A 82 -3.76 10.71 -8.49
CA LEU A 82 -4.46 9.61 -7.81
C LEU A 82 -5.59 10.09 -6.89
N ASN A 83 -5.89 11.39 -6.84
CA ASN A 83 -6.84 12.03 -5.92
C ASN A 83 -8.24 11.42 -5.89
N HIS A 84 -8.67 10.77 -6.97
CA HIS A 84 -9.97 10.09 -7.06
C HIS A 84 -9.93 8.62 -6.59
N LEU A 85 -8.74 8.04 -6.45
CA LEU A 85 -8.49 6.67 -5.99
C LEU A 85 -7.85 6.63 -4.60
N ILE A 86 -7.37 7.77 -4.10
CA ILE A 86 -6.82 7.88 -2.75
C ILE A 86 -7.92 7.55 -1.75
N VAL A 87 -7.56 6.69 -0.79
CA VAL A 87 -8.40 6.44 0.38
C VAL A 87 -8.55 7.77 1.10
N ARG A 88 -9.71 8.40 0.97
CA ARG A 88 -10.05 9.56 1.79
C ARG A 88 -10.05 9.06 3.22
N ALA A 89 -9.09 9.54 4.02
CA ALA A 89 -9.17 9.37 5.46
C ALA A 89 -10.55 9.87 5.87
N GLN A 90 -11.40 8.97 6.37
CA GLN A 90 -12.63 9.40 7.01
C GLN A 90 -12.19 10.24 8.21
N THR A 91 -12.24 11.55 8.05
CA THR A 91 -12.18 12.50 9.15
C THR A 91 -13.32 12.16 10.09
N ALA A 92 -12.96 11.62 11.26
CA ALA A 92 -13.81 11.41 12.43
C ALA A 92 -15.08 10.56 12.18
N CYS A 93 -14.96 9.23 12.29
CA CYS A 93 -16.05 8.44 12.86
C CYS A 93 -15.68 8.14 14.31
N GLY A 94 -16.62 8.46 15.21
CA GLY A 94 -16.39 8.72 16.62
C GLY A 94 -15.89 7.55 17.44
N GLU A 95 -15.48 7.89 18.66
CA GLU A 95 -15.12 7.00 19.76
C GLU A 95 -15.98 5.71 19.79
N CYS A 96 -15.39 4.55 19.49
CA CYS A 96 -15.90 3.29 19.99
C CYS A 96 -15.61 3.18 21.49
N ARG A 97 -16.38 3.90 22.32
CA ARG A 97 -16.55 3.56 23.74
C ARG A 97 -17.55 2.42 23.81
N GLY A 98 -17.07 1.19 23.71
CA GLY A 98 -17.89 -0.01 23.90
C GLY A 98 -18.34 -0.15 25.34
N THR A 99 -19.45 0.48 25.72
CA THR A 99 -20.24 0.02 26.87
C THR A 99 -21.06 -1.18 26.39
N GLY A 100 -20.53 -2.38 26.63
CA GLY A 100 -21.19 -3.63 26.26
C GLY A 100 -22.50 -3.85 27.02
N THR A 101 -23.61 -3.45 26.41
CA THR A 101 -24.93 -3.93 26.79
C THR A 101 -25.49 -4.71 25.61
N GLY A 102 -25.39 -6.04 25.70
CA GLY A 102 -25.92 -6.96 24.72
C GLY A 102 -27.44 -6.88 24.58
N CYS A 103 -27.95 -7.28 23.43
CA CYS A 103 -29.38 -7.38 23.16
C CYS A 103 -29.88 -8.80 23.48
N MET A 104 -30.96 -8.88 24.26
CA MET A 104 -31.92 -9.98 24.28
C MET A 104 -33.00 -9.73 23.23
#